data_AF-A0A097ARA1-F1
#
_entry.id   AF-A0A097ARA1-F1
#
_cell.length_a   1.000
_cell.length_b   1.000
_cell.length_c   1.000
_cell.angle_alpha   90.00
_cell.angle_beta   90.00
_cell.angle_gamma   90.00
#
_symmetry.space_group_name_H-M   'P 1'
#
loop_
_entity.id
_entity.type
_entity.pdbx_description
1 polymer ?
#
loop_
_entity_poly.entity_id
_entity_poly.type
_entity_poly.pdbx_seq_one_letter_code
_entity_poly.pdbx_strand_id
1 'polypeptide(L)'
;MHLKNYMEDAVDQMMDEVLKDLDVCKCDRCRMDIKALALNNLPPKYVVSEEGELYVKTNELVRQFEVDIIKAITMAAIKVNNNKRH
;
A
#
# COMPACT_ATOMS: atom_id res chain seq x y z
N MET A 1 21.45 -7.83 -5.15
CA MET A 1 20.92 -6.51 -5.58
C MET A 1 19.78 -6.75 -6.55
N HIS A 2 18.58 -6.27 -6.22
CA HIS A 2 17.38 -6.43 -7.03
C HIS A 2 16.60 -5.12 -6.96
N LEU A 3 16.14 -4.63 -8.11
CA LEU A 3 15.28 -3.46 -8.22
C LEU A 3 13.88 -3.81 -7.70
N LYS A 4 13.41 -3.15 -6.65
CA LYS A 4 12.04 -3.30 -6.14
C LYS A 4 11.42 -1.95 -5.81
N ASN A 5 10.09 -1.86 -5.88
CA ASN A 5 9.35 -0.71 -5.35
C ASN A 5 9.06 -0.94 -3.86
N TYR A 6 9.71 -0.18 -2.99
CA TYR A 6 9.50 -0.26 -1.54
C TYR A 6 8.04 -0.07 -1.12
N MET A 7 7.26 0.68 -1.91
CA MET A 7 5.83 0.89 -1.62
C MET A 7 5.01 -0.40 -1.68
N GLU A 8 5.46 -1.42 -2.42
CA GLU A 8 4.78 -2.72 -2.48
C GLU A 8 4.81 -3.43 -1.13
N ASP A 9 5.99 -3.50 -0.51
CA ASP A 9 6.18 -4.09 0.82
C ASP A 9 5.43 -3.28 1.89
N ALA A 10 5.53 -1.95 1.83
CA ALA A 10 4.90 -1.07 2.81
C ALA A 10 3.37 -1.13 2.75
N VAL A 11 2.79 -1.18 1.54
CA VAL A 11 1.33 -1.37 1.37
C VAL A 11 0.92 -2.74 1.89
N ASP A 12 1.66 -3.81 1.59
CA ASP A 12 1.33 -5.16 2.09
C ASP A 12 1.31 -5.22 3.62
N GLN A 13 2.31 -4.63 4.27
CA GLN A 13 2.41 -4.62 5.74
C GLN A 13 1.25 -3.87 6.41
N MET A 14 0.75 -2.80 5.79
CA MET A 14 -0.31 -1.96 6.37
C MET A 14 -1.71 -2.39 5.94
N MET A 15 -1.86 -3.18 4.87
CA MET A 15 -3.16 -3.48 4.27
C MET A 15 -4.09 -4.20 5.25
N ASP A 16 -3.60 -5.18 6.00
CA ASP A 16 -4.44 -5.89 6.97
C ASP A 16 -4.91 -4.97 8.11
N GLU A 17 -3.99 -4.17 8.63
CA GLU A 17 -4.29 -3.23 9.72
C GLU A 17 -5.29 -2.15 9.30
N VAL A 18 -5.23 -1.65 8.06
CA VAL A 18 -6.18 -0.65 7.56
C VAL A 18 -7.53 -1.30 7.24
N LEU A 19 -7.53 -2.47 6.60
CA LEU A 19 -8.77 -3.13 6.19
C LEU A 19 -9.55 -3.70 7.37
N LYS A 20 -8.91 -4.02 8.51
CA LYS A 20 -9.61 -4.58 9.69
C LYS A 20 -10.75 -3.68 10.16
N ASP A 21 -10.55 -2.36 10.12
CA ASP A 21 -11.47 -1.34 10.62
C ASP A 21 -12.51 -0.90 9.57
N LEU A 22 -12.45 -1.44 8.35
CA LEU A 22 -13.35 -1.12 7.26
C LEU A 22 -14.38 -2.25 7.01
N ASP A 23 -15.64 -1.85 6.85
CA ASP A 23 -16.73 -2.73 6.42
C ASP A 23 -16.76 -2.85 4.88
N VAL A 24 -15.80 -3.63 4.34
CA VAL A 24 -15.61 -3.86 2.91
C VAL A 24 -15.34 -5.33 2.61
N CYS A 25 -15.52 -5.75 1.36
CA CYS A 25 -15.10 -7.10 0.94
C CYS A 25 -13.57 -7.27 1.04
N LYS A 26 -13.13 -8.37 1.67
CA LYS A 26 -11.72 -8.69 1.92
C LYS A 26 -11.27 -9.99 1.22
N CYS A 27 -12.02 -10.47 0.23
CA CYS A 27 -11.61 -11.64 -0.56
C CYS A 27 -10.32 -11.34 -1.34
N ASP A 28 -9.58 -12.39 -1.72
CA ASP A 28 -8.29 -12.25 -2.41
C ASP A 28 -8.38 -11.34 -3.64
N ARG A 29 -9.45 -11.45 -4.41
CA ARG A 29 -9.67 -10.59 -5.59
C ARG A 29 -9.81 -9.11 -5.21
N CYS A 30 -10.64 -8.79 -4.23
CA CYS A 30 -10.80 -7.41 -3.77
C CYS A 30 -9.51 -6.89 -3.15
N ARG A 31 -8.77 -7.70 -2.39
CA ARG A 31 -7.46 -7.30 -1.83
C ARG A 31 -6.46 -6.95 -2.93
N MET A 32 -6.40 -7.75 -4.00
CA MET A 32 -5.53 -7.48 -5.14
C MET A 32 -5.94 -6.20 -5.88
N ASP A 33 -7.24 -5.99 -6.10
CA ASP A 33 -7.74 -4.75 -6.72
C ASP A 33 -7.44 -3.51 -5.86
N ILE A 34 -7.59 -3.63 -4.53
CA ILE A 34 -7.28 -2.57 -3.57
C ILE A 34 -5.78 -2.25 -3.61
N LYS A 35 -4.92 -3.25 -3.52
CA LYS A 35 -3.46 -3.09 -3.59
C LYS A 35 -3.04 -2.42 -4.89
N ALA A 36 -3.55 -2.88 -6.03
CA ALA A 36 -3.23 -2.32 -7.33
C ALA A 36 -3.66 -0.84 -7.43
N LEU A 37 -4.86 -0.51 -6.97
CA LEU A 37 -5.33 0.88 -6.96
C LEU A 37 -4.55 1.76 -5.99
N ALA A 38 -4.18 1.26 -4.81
CA ALA A 38 -3.38 2.01 -3.85
C ALA A 38 -2.00 2.33 -4.44
N LEU A 39 -1.29 1.32 -4.96
CA LEU A 39 0.03 1.48 -5.56
C LEU A 39 0.04 2.43 -6.76
N ASN A 40 -1.00 2.38 -7.61
CA ASN A 40 -1.14 3.31 -8.73
C ASN A 40 -1.35 4.78 -8.32
N ASN A 41 -1.76 5.03 -7.08
CA ASN A 41 -1.96 6.37 -6.53
C ASN A 41 -0.83 6.81 -5.59
N LEU A 42 0.19 5.97 -5.38
CA LEU A 42 1.34 6.28 -4.54
C LEU A 42 2.56 6.57 -5.43
N PRO A 43 3.42 7.53 -5.06
CA PRO A 43 4.67 7.75 -5.77
C PRO A 43 5.58 6.51 -5.59
N PRO A 44 6.04 5.86 -6.66
CA PRO A 44 6.88 4.68 -6.53
C PRO A 44 8.24 5.04 -5.91
N LYS A 45 8.79 4.12 -5.11
CA LYS A 45 10.08 4.27 -4.44
C LYS A 45 10.96 3.08 -4.76
N TYR A 46 11.69 3.18 -5.87
CA TYR A 46 12.56 2.11 -6.33
C TYR A 46 13.90 2.12 -5.61
N VAL A 47 14.29 0.95 -5.12
CA VAL A 47 15.57 0.69 -4.43
C VAL A 47 16.24 -0.54 -5.02
N VAL A 48 17.57 -0.60 -4.98
CA VAL A 48 18.39 -1.66 -5.60
C VAL A 48 19.26 -2.40 -4.56
N SER A 49 19.47 -1.79 -3.39
CA SER A 49 20.26 -2.31 -2.27
C SER A 49 19.52 -2.16 -0.93
N GLU A 50 19.89 -2.99 0.05
CA GLU A 50 19.40 -2.88 1.44
C GLU A 50 19.74 -1.51 2.07
N GLU A 51 20.87 -0.92 1.70
CA GLU A 51 21.26 0.43 2.13
C GLU A 51 20.28 1.50 1.60
N GLY A 52 19.79 1.33 0.36
CA GLY A 52 18.73 2.16 -0.19
C GLY A 52 17.40 2.00 0.55
N GLU A 53 17.09 0.80 1.05
CA GLU A 53 15.93 0.57 1.93
C GLU A 53 16.07 1.29 3.28
N LEU A 54 17.27 1.29 3.87
CA LEU A 54 17.54 2.00 5.13
C LEU A 54 17.38 3.52 4.99
N TYR A 55 17.79 4.09 3.85
CA TYR A 55 17.61 5.52 3.57
C TYR A 55 16.12 5.91 3.45
N VAL A 56 15.30 5.04 2.85
CA VAL A 56 13.84 5.23 2.79
C VAL A 56 13.19 5.11 4.17
N LYS A 57 13.80 4.36 5.09
CA LYS A 57 13.33 4.13 6.46
C LYS A 57 13.69 5.23 7.48
N THR A 58 14.07 6.44 7.07
CA THR A 58 14.25 7.53 8.04
C THR A 58 12.90 7.89 8.70
N ASN A 59 12.89 8.18 10.01
CA ASN A 59 11.65 8.33 10.80
C ASN A 59 10.65 9.34 10.24
N GLU A 60 11.11 10.44 9.64
CA GLU A 60 10.22 11.46 9.05
C GLU A 60 9.60 10.98 7.73
N LEU A 61 10.41 10.41 6.83
CA LEU A 61 9.93 9.85 5.57
C LEU A 61 8.97 8.68 5.81
N VAL A 62 9.27 7.81 6.78
CA VAL A 62 8.40 6.68 7.17
C VAL A 62 7.02 7.18 7.60
N ARG A 63 6.95 8.18 8.48
CA ARG A 63 5.67 8.74 8.94
C ARG A 63 4.84 9.35 7.81
N GLN A 64 5.49 10.05 6.88
CA GLN A 64 4.80 10.61 5.72
C GLN A 64 4.25 9.50 4.81
N PHE A 65 5.05 8.46 4.54
CA PHE A 65 4.60 7.31 3.74
C PHE A 65 3.47 6.56 4.41
N GLU A 66 3.50 6.35 5.72
CA GLU A 66 2.41 5.68 6.45
C GLU A 66 1.08 6.41 6.27
N VAL A 67 1.04 7.73 6.43
CA VAL A 67 -0.17 8.53 6.25
C VAL A 67 -0.71 8.41 4.82
N ASP A 68 0.17 8.54 3.82
CA ASP A 68 -0.21 8.44 2.41
C ASP A 68 -0.69 7.03 2.04
N ILE A 69 -0.03 5.99 2.56
CA ILE A 69 -0.39 4.58 2.36
C ILE A 69 -1.76 4.30 2.97
N ILE A 70 -2.01 4.70 4.22
CA ILE A 70 -3.30 4.52 4.89
C ILE A 70 -4.41 5.17 4.07
N LYS A 71 -4.19 6.42 3.63
CA LYS A 71 -5.15 7.15 2.81
C LYS A 71 -5.41 6.43 1.48
N ALA A 72 -4.37 5.98 0.79
CA ALA A 72 -4.47 5.31 -0.49
C ALA A 72 -5.23 3.97 -0.38
N ILE A 73 -4.89 3.15 0.62
CA ILE A 73 -5.58 1.87 0.89
C ILE A 73 -7.05 2.14 1.21
N THR A 74 -7.35 3.11 2.08
CA THR A 74 -8.72 3.44 2.48
C THR A 74 -9.57 3.86 1.28
N MET A 75 -9.05 4.77 0.45
CA MET A 75 -9.76 5.22 -0.76
C MET A 75 -9.95 4.09 -1.78
N ALA A 76 -8.94 3.25 -1.98
CA ALA A 76 -9.01 2.09 -2.86
C ALA A 76 -10.05 1.07 -2.37
N ALA A 77 -10.06 0.77 -1.07
CA ALA A 77 -11.02 -0.13 -0.43
C ALA A 77 -12.46 0.31 -0.65
N ILE A 78 -12.77 1.59 -0.39
CA ILE A 78 -14.10 2.15 -0.64
C ILE A 78 -14.47 2.04 -2.13
N LYS A 79 -13.55 2.39 -3.03
CA LYS A 79 -13.79 2.37 -4.48
C LYS A 79 -14.08 0.95 -5.00
N VAL A 80 -13.31 -0.04 -4.56
CA VAL A 80 -13.49 -1.45 -4.94
C VAL A 80 -14.79 -2.00 -4.33
N ASN A 81 -15.09 -1.67 -3.07
CA ASN A 81 -16.31 -2.12 -2.42
C ASN A 81 -17.58 -1.61 -3.13
N ASN A 82 -17.55 -0.40 -3.67
CA ASN A 82 -18.65 0.17 -4.44
C ASN A 82 -18.79 -0.41 -5.86
N ASN A 83 -17.75 -1.10 -6.38
CA ASN A 83 -17.71 -1.63 -7.75
C ASN A 83 -17.17 -3.06 -7.77
N LYS A 84 -17.73 -3.95 -6.96
CA LYS A 84 -17.32 -5.36 -6.89
C LYS A 84 -17.52 -6.03 -8.26
N ARG A 85 -16.52 -6.81 -8.68
CA ARG A 85 -16.50 -7.49 -9.99
C ARG A 85 -16.65 -9.02 -9.88
N HIS A 86 -17.13 -9.50 -8.74
CA HIS A 86 -17.29 -10.91 -8.41
C HIS A 86 -18.72 -11.18 -7.94
#